data_AF-Q4CLY9-F1
#
_entry.id   AF-Q4CLY9-F1
#
_cell.length_a   1.000
_cell.length_b   1.000
_cell.length_c   1.000
_cell.angle_alpha   90.00
_cell.angle_beta   90.00
_cell.angle_gamma   90.00
#
_symmetry.space_group_name_H-M   'P 1'
#
loop_
_entity.id
_entity.type
_entity.pdbx_description
1 polymer ?
#
loop_
_entity_poly.entity_id
_entity_poly.type
_entity_poly.pdbx_seq_one_letter_code
_entity_poly.pdbx_strand_id
1 'polypeptide(L)'
;PAVQPGTCQNPCVRWLPEHLLEDPRYAPCHLLYFTGITRMSKVILTEIVRGMFMNSASHLRVLSEMRQQALDMHDAITRGDFERYGRLIGVAWEQNKRLDSGSCPEAIADIISRVEKDVWGLKLAGAGGGGYLYMVAKDVDAAQRIRHELTQRPPNATARFVGMSVSHSGIKVSRS
;
A
#
# COMPACT_ATOMS: atom_id res chain seq x y z
N PRO A 1 -26.89 -17.50 25.01
CA PRO A 1 -25.80 -17.67 24.01
C PRO A 1 -24.86 -16.46 24.06
N ALA A 2 -23.76 -16.57 24.81
CA ALA A 2 -22.72 -15.53 24.84
C ALA A 2 -22.06 -15.46 23.46
N VAL A 3 -22.12 -14.30 22.81
CA VAL A 3 -21.33 -14.03 21.60
C VAL A 3 -19.87 -14.12 22.04
N GLN A 4 -19.13 -15.13 21.58
CA GLN A 4 -17.71 -15.24 21.89
C GLN A 4 -16.99 -14.00 21.36
N PRO A 5 -16.25 -13.24 22.20
CA PRO A 5 -15.49 -12.10 21.74
C PRO A 5 -14.34 -12.53 20.82
N GLY A 6 -14.21 -11.85 19.68
CA GLY A 6 -12.95 -11.62 19.00
C GLY A 6 -12.45 -12.74 18.08
N THR A 7 -12.02 -12.34 16.89
CA THR A 7 -11.06 -13.16 16.12
C THR A 7 -9.78 -13.29 16.96
N CYS A 8 -9.34 -14.49 17.29
CA CYS A 8 -8.04 -14.71 17.92
C CYS A 8 -6.94 -14.18 16.97
N GLN A 9 -6.42 -12.99 17.27
CA GLN A 9 -5.31 -12.38 16.53
C GLN A 9 -4.02 -12.98 17.09
N ASN A 10 -3.59 -14.12 16.55
CA ASN A 10 -2.29 -14.70 16.90
C ASN A 10 -1.24 -14.24 15.88
N PRO A 11 -0.47 -13.18 16.14
CA PRO A 11 0.52 -12.70 15.19
C PRO A 11 1.60 -13.77 14.97
N CYS A 12 1.87 -14.08 13.70
CA CYS A 12 2.95 -14.98 13.30
C CYS A 12 4.01 -14.15 12.58
N VAL A 13 5.25 -14.22 13.07
CA VAL A 13 6.39 -13.53 12.45
C VAL A 13 7.16 -14.51 11.57
N ARG A 14 7.48 -14.10 10.34
CA ARG A 14 8.27 -14.90 9.39
C ARG A 14 9.32 -14.00 8.74
N TRP A 15 10.52 -14.54 8.55
CA TRP A 15 11.54 -13.91 7.71
C TRP A 15 11.14 -14.05 6.24
N LEU A 16 11.37 -12.99 5.47
CA LEU A 16 11.11 -12.95 4.03
C LEU A 16 12.40 -12.61 3.30
N PRO A 17 12.66 -13.21 2.12
CA PRO A 17 13.78 -12.80 1.28
C PRO A 17 13.57 -11.37 0.77
N GLU A 18 14.63 -10.56 0.84
CA GLU A 18 14.61 -9.13 0.47
C GLU A 18 14.82 -8.91 -1.05
N HIS A 19 15.08 -9.96 -1.82
CA HIS A 19 15.50 -9.84 -3.21
C HIS A 19 14.52 -9.05 -4.11
N LEU A 20 13.20 -9.16 -3.92
CA LEU A 20 12.24 -8.37 -4.71
C LEU A 20 12.36 -6.88 -4.45
N LEU A 21 12.86 -6.47 -3.28
CA LEU A 21 13.00 -5.08 -2.86
C LEU A 21 14.39 -4.50 -3.18
N GLU A 22 15.42 -5.34 -3.17
CA GLU A 22 16.83 -4.90 -3.20
C GLU A 22 17.61 -5.29 -4.46
N ASP A 23 17.17 -6.32 -5.19
CA ASP A 23 17.84 -6.73 -6.42
C ASP A 23 17.83 -5.57 -7.44
N PRO A 24 18.96 -5.23 -8.08
CA PRO A 24 19.03 -4.13 -9.06
C PRO A 24 18.03 -4.23 -10.21
N ARG A 25 17.47 -5.42 -10.48
CA ARG A 25 16.41 -5.63 -11.48
C ARG A 25 15.05 -5.12 -11.05
N TYR A 26 14.78 -5.06 -9.74
CA TYR A 26 13.46 -4.75 -9.17
C TYR A 26 13.48 -3.48 -8.33
N ALA A 27 14.56 -3.19 -7.61
CA ALA A 27 14.69 -2.02 -6.76
C ALA A 27 14.34 -0.69 -7.49
N PRO A 28 14.77 -0.45 -8.74
CA PRO A 28 14.39 0.77 -9.47
C PRO A 28 12.90 0.85 -9.83
N CYS A 29 12.21 -0.28 -9.89
CA CYS A 29 10.78 -0.38 -10.21
C CYS A 29 9.90 -0.02 -9.02
N HIS A 30 10.46 0.04 -7.82
CA HIS A 30 9.76 0.54 -6.64
C HIS A 30 9.86 2.08 -6.57
N LEU A 31 8.70 2.73 -6.61
CA LEU A 31 8.60 4.18 -6.59
C LEU A 31 7.79 4.63 -5.39
N LEU A 32 8.36 5.54 -4.61
CA LEU A 32 7.67 6.22 -3.52
C LEU A 32 7.49 7.69 -3.89
N TYR A 33 6.24 8.11 -4.01
CA TYR A 33 5.89 9.48 -4.43
C TYR A 33 5.13 10.19 -3.33
N PHE A 34 5.69 11.26 -2.78
CA PHE A 34 4.97 12.16 -1.91
C PHE A 34 4.02 13.00 -2.76
N THR A 35 2.71 12.85 -2.53
CA THR A 35 1.66 13.51 -3.32
C THR A 35 1.45 14.97 -2.97
N GLY A 36 1.92 15.43 -1.80
CA GLY A 36 1.64 16.78 -1.29
C GLY A 36 0.21 16.99 -0.82
N ILE A 37 -0.67 16.00 -0.96
CA ILE A 37 -2.08 16.08 -0.58
C ILE A 37 -2.21 15.65 0.88
N THR A 38 -2.88 16.47 1.69
CA THR A 38 -3.19 16.18 3.08
C THR A 38 -4.70 16.02 3.27
N ARG A 39 -5.13 14.96 3.97
CA ARG A 39 -6.52 14.77 4.40
C ARG A 39 -6.57 14.52 5.90
N MET A 40 -7.64 15.01 6.54
CA MET A 40 -7.99 14.65 7.91
C MET A 40 -8.44 13.19 7.96
N SER A 41 -7.62 12.30 8.54
CA SER A 41 -7.89 10.85 8.65
C SER A 41 -8.57 10.42 9.96
N LYS A 42 -8.87 11.36 10.87
CA LYS A 42 -9.25 11.07 12.27
C LYS A 42 -10.50 10.18 12.46
N VAL A 43 -11.36 10.04 11.46
CA VAL A 43 -12.64 9.32 11.59
C VAL A 43 -12.55 7.85 11.14
N ILE A 44 -11.53 7.49 10.35
CA ILE A 44 -11.50 6.22 9.60
C ILE A 44 -11.37 5.00 10.52
N LEU A 45 -10.36 5.00 11.41
CA LEU A 45 -10.11 3.83 12.26
C LEU A 45 -11.30 3.56 13.19
N THR A 46 -11.93 4.63 13.70
CA THR A 46 -13.11 4.51 14.55
C THR A 46 -14.29 3.89 13.80
N GLU A 47 -14.52 4.25 12.54
CA GLU A 47 -15.57 3.66 11.71
C GLU A 47 -15.31 2.18 11.42
N ILE A 48 -14.08 1.83 11.03
CA ILE A 48 -13.70 0.43 10.79
C ILE A 48 -13.88 -0.42 12.05
N VAL A 49 -13.38 0.07 13.19
CA VAL A 49 -13.50 -0.60 14.49
C VAL A 49 -14.97 -0.74 14.90
N ARG A 50 -15.80 0.29 14.70
CA ARG A 50 -17.25 0.21 14.93
C ARG A 50 -17.89 -0.83 14.02
N GLY A 51 -17.54 -0.88 12.74
CA GLY A 51 -18.03 -1.88 11.78
C GLY A 51 -17.69 -3.31 12.21
N MET A 52 -16.49 -3.52 12.76
CA MET A 52 -16.08 -4.80 13.36
C MET A 52 -16.90 -5.14 14.60
N PHE A 53 -17.08 -4.19 15.53
CA PHE A 53 -17.89 -4.41 16.73
C PHE A 53 -19.36 -4.70 16.42
N MET A 54 -19.91 -4.09 15.37
CA MET A 54 -21.27 -4.36 14.91
C MET A 54 -21.38 -5.65 14.09
N ASN A 55 -20.34 -6.48 14.01
CA ASN A 55 -20.30 -7.73 13.26
C ASN A 55 -20.74 -7.55 11.79
N SER A 56 -20.38 -6.41 11.19
CA SER A 56 -20.74 -6.11 9.80
C SER A 56 -20.14 -7.15 8.87
N ALA A 57 -20.99 -7.92 8.20
CA ALA A 57 -20.56 -8.99 7.30
C ALA A 57 -19.65 -8.47 6.17
N SER A 58 -19.84 -7.23 5.72
CA SER A 58 -18.97 -6.60 4.70
C SER A 58 -17.58 -6.31 5.24
N HIS A 59 -17.46 -5.69 6.43
CA HIS A 59 -16.16 -5.40 7.05
C HIS A 59 -15.39 -6.67 7.38
N LEU A 60 -16.05 -7.67 7.96
CA LEU A 60 -15.42 -8.95 8.31
C LEU A 60 -14.95 -9.71 7.07
N ARG A 61 -15.70 -9.63 5.97
CA ARG A 61 -15.27 -10.22 4.69
C ARG A 61 -14.00 -9.55 4.17
N VAL A 62 -13.94 -8.22 4.15
CA VAL A 62 -12.73 -7.48 3.73
C VAL A 62 -11.52 -7.84 4.61
N LEU A 63 -11.70 -7.92 5.93
CA LEU A 63 -10.63 -8.32 6.85
C LEU A 63 -10.16 -9.77 6.62
N SER A 64 -11.08 -10.68 6.29
CA SER A 64 -10.73 -12.05 5.93
C SER A 64 -9.96 -12.12 4.60
N GLU A 65 -10.33 -11.31 3.62
CA GLU A 65 -9.61 -11.20 2.35
C GLU A 65 -8.22 -10.58 2.52
N MET A 66 -8.07 -9.57 3.38
CA MET A 66 -6.76 -8.99 3.73
C MET A 66 -5.83 -10.03 4.38
N ARG A 67 -6.37 -10.90 5.25
CA ARG A 67 -5.60 -12.00 5.82
C ARG A 67 -5.09 -12.96 4.73
N GLN A 68 -5.95 -13.35 3.79
CA GLN A 68 -5.55 -14.22 2.69
C GLN A 68 -4.51 -13.53 1.78
N GLN A 69 -4.73 -12.25 1.47
CA GLN A 69 -3.82 -11.45 0.66
C GLN A 69 -2.41 -11.34 1.28
N ALA A 70 -2.30 -11.29 2.61
CA ALA A 70 -1.01 -11.34 3.29
C ALA A 70 -0.28 -12.69 3.07
N LEU A 71 -1.01 -13.81 3.06
CA LEU A 71 -0.45 -15.13 2.74
C LEU A 71 -0.03 -15.21 1.26
N ASP A 72 -0.84 -14.67 0.36
CA ASP A 72 -0.52 -14.62 -1.07
C ASP A 72 0.70 -13.74 -1.35
N MET A 73 0.86 -12.65 -0.59
CA MET A 73 2.03 -11.77 -0.65
C MET A 73 3.29 -12.48 -0.17
N HIS A 74 3.20 -13.23 0.93
CA HIS A 74 4.29 -14.07 1.40
C HIS A 74 4.71 -15.08 0.30
N ASP A 75 3.75 -15.79 -0.30
CA ASP A 75 4.05 -16.74 -1.38
C ASP A 75 4.74 -16.06 -2.58
N ALA A 76 4.22 -14.91 -3.04
CA ALA A 76 4.83 -14.14 -4.13
C ALA A 76 6.29 -13.74 -3.83
N ILE A 77 6.56 -13.25 -2.61
CA ILE A 77 7.91 -12.85 -2.19
C ILE A 77 8.85 -14.06 -2.14
N THR A 78 8.41 -15.17 -1.53
CA THR A 78 9.25 -16.37 -1.39
C THR A 78 9.54 -17.06 -2.72
N ARG A 79 8.67 -16.91 -3.72
CA ARG A 79 8.88 -17.41 -5.09
C ARG A 79 9.63 -16.46 -6.01
N GLY A 80 9.82 -15.20 -5.61
CA GLY A 80 10.37 -14.17 -6.49
C GLY A 80 9.46 -13.78 -7.65
N ASP A 81 8.15 -13.89 -7.45
CA ASP A 81 7.15 -13.48 -8.44
C ASP A 81 6.87 -11.97 -8.28
N PHE A 82 7.70 -11.15 -8.94
CA PHE A 82 7.62 -9.69 -8.89
C PHE A 82 6.30 -9.14 -9.46
N GLU A 83 5.79 -9.77 -10.52
CA GLU A 83 4.53 -9.39 -11.16
C GLU A 83 3.35 -9.61 -10.21
N ARG A 84 3.29 -10.79 -9.57
CA ARG A 84 2.26 -11.09 -8.55
C ARG A 84 2.42 -10.20 -7.33
N TYR A 85 3.64 -9.93 -6.87
CA TYR A 85 3.89 -8.96 -5.80
C TYR A 85 3.24 -7.61 -6.13
N GLY A 86 3.54 -7.05 -7.30
CA GLY A 86 2.99 -5.76 -7.74
C GLY A 86 1.47 -5.77 -7.83
N ARG A 87 0.86 -6.80 -8.41
CA ARG A 87 -0.60 -6.95 -8.46
C ARG A 87 -1.24 -7.02 -7.07
N LEU A 88 -0.61 -7.74 -6.13
CA LEU A 88 -1.11 -7.87 -4.77
C LEU A 88 -1.07 -6.54 -4.01
N ILE A 89 -0.16 -5.61 -4.35
CA ILE A 89 -0.23 -4.22 -3.85
C ILE A 89 -1.51 -3.53 -4.31
N GLY A 90 -1.88 -3.69 -5.59
CA GLY A 90 -3.14 -3.17 -6.13
C GLY A 90 -4.36 -3.76 -5.44
N VAL A 91 -4.39 -5.08 -5.22
CA VAL A 91 -5.45 -5.75 -4.44
C VAL A 91 -5.57 -5.16 -3.03
N ALA A 92 -4.44 -4.93 -2.36
CA ALA A 92 -4.41 -4.34 -1.03
C ALA A 92 -5.01 -2.92 -1.01
N TRP A 93 -4.95 -2.20 -2.13
CA TRP A 93 -5.50 -0.86 -2.23
C TRP A 93 -7.01 -0.89 -2.50
N GLU A 94 -7.50 -1.79 -3.35
CA GLU A 94 -8.93 -2.03 -3.53
C GLU A 94 -9.61 -2.44 -2.21
N GLN A 95 -8.95 -3.28 -1.42
CA GLN A 95 -9.43 -3.65 -0.09
C GLN A 95 -9.47 -2.45 0.86
N ASN A 96 -8.45 -1.58 0.85
CA ASN A 96 -8.46 -0.35 1.64
C ASN A 96 -9.62 0.59 1.23
N LYS A 97 -9.88 0.76 -0.07
CA LYS A 97 -10.99 1.58 -0.57
C LYS A 97 -12.36 1.03 -0.14
N ARG A 98 -12.48 -0.29 0.01
CA ARG A 98 -13.70 -0.94 0.55
C ARG A 98 -13.89 -0.73 2.05
N LEU A 99 -12.81 -0.50 2.81
CA LEU A 99 -12.89 -0.14 4.22
C LEU A 99 -13.13 1.36 4.43
N ASP A 100 -12.52 2.20 3.60
CA ASP A 100 -12.68 3.66 3.62
C ASP A 100 -12.82 4.19 2.19
N SER A 101 -14.04 4.60 1.83
CA SER A 101 -14.34 5.21 0.53
C SER A 101 -13.57 6.52 0.30
N GLY A 102 -13.11 7.18 1.38
CA GLY A 102 -12.25 8.36 1.32
C GLY A 102 -10.78 8.08 0.99
N SER A 103 -10.41 6.82 0.73
CA SER A 103 -9.04 6.42 0.40
C SER A 103 -8.56 6.87 -0.98
N CYS A 104 -9.44 7.34 -1.86
CA CYS A 104 -9.08 7.81 -3.20
C CYS A 104 -9.79 9.13 -3.55
N PRO A 105 -9.34 10.28 -3.00
CA PRO A 105 -9.78 11.60 -3.46
C PRO A 105 -9.55 11.79 -4.96
N GLU A 106 -10.32 12.66 -5.60
CA GLU A 106 -10.22 12.98 -7.03
C GLU A 106 -8.77 13.33 -7.45
N ALA A 107 -8.10 14.19 -6.68
CA ALA A 107 -6.71 14.56 -6.94
C ALA A 107 -5.73 13.37 -6.89
N ILE A 108 -6.06 12.30 -6.15
CA ILE A 108 -5.27 11.06 -6.16
C ILE A 108 -5.61 10.24 -7.40
N ALA A 109 -6.90 10.10 -7.74
CA ALA A 109 -7.34 9.42 -8.96
C ALA A 109 -6.70 10.02 -10.23
N ASP A 110 -6.55 11.34 -10.29
CA ASP A 110 -5.88 12.04 -11.39
C ASP A 110 -4.39 11.68 -11.52
N ILE A 111 -3.69 11.49 -10.40
CA ILE A 111 -2.29 11.02 -10.42
C ILE A 111 -2.24 9.59 -10.97
N ILE A 112 -3.18 8.74 -10.54
CA ILE A 112 -3.23 7.32 -10.90
C ILE A 112 -3.52 7.12 -12.39
N SER A 113 -4.49 7.83 -12.96
CA SER A 113 -4.84 7.71 -14.38
C SER A 113 -3.67 8.01 -15.32
N ARG A 114 -2.71 8.82 -14.87
CA ARG A 114 -1.50 9.18 -15.62
C ARG A 114 -0.44 8.08 -15.62
N VAL A 115 -0.47 7.16 -14.66
CA VAL A 115 0.61 6.18 -14.41
C VAL A 115 0.13 4.73 -14.42
N GLU A 116 -1.18 4.47 -14.36
CA GLU A 116 -1.76 3.13 -14.18
C GLU A 116 -1.32 2.11 -15.23
N LYS A 117 -1.08 2.57 -16.47
CA LYS A 117 -0.62 1.72 -17.57
C LYS A 117 0.80 1.15 -17.37
N ASP A 118 1.61 1.83 -16.57
CA ASP A 118 3.03 1.56 -16.37
C ASP A 118 3.32 0.80 -15.06
N VAL A 119 2.29 0.48 -14.26
CA VAL A 119 2.43 -0.25 -12.99
C VAL A 119 1.79 -1.63 -13.02
N TRP A 120 2.30 -2.55 -12.20
CA TRP A 120 1.60 -3.78 -11.81
C TRP A 120 0.54 -3.52 -10.74
N GLY A 121 0.83 -2.56 -9.86
CA GLY A 121 -0.08 -2.10 -8.83
C GLY A 121 0.50 -0.93 -8.05
N LEU A 122 -0.37 -0.22 -7.37
CA LEU A 122 -0.04 0.94 -6.55
C LEU A 122 -0.99 1.05 -5.36
N LYS A 123 -0.58 1.79 -4.34
CA LYS A 123 -1.36 1.99 -3.12
C LYS A 123 -0.92 3.26 -2.40
N LEU A 124 -1.88 4.00 -1.83
CA LEU A 124 -1.56 5.00 -0.81
C LEU A 124 -1.05 4.31 0.46
N ALA A 125 0.17 4.62 0.85
CA ALA A 125 0.76 4.17 2.10
C ALA A 125 0.22 5.00 3.29
N GLY A 126 0.09 4.36 4.46
CA GLY A 126 -0.40 5.00 5.68
C GLY A 126 -1.93 5.02 5.79
N ALA A 127 -2.47 6.02 6.49
CA ALA A 127 -3.88 6.09 6.89
C ALA A 127 -4.89 6.37 5.75
N GLY A 128 -4.44 6.50 4.51
CA GLY A 128 -5.28 6.85 3.36
C GLY A 128 -5.63 8.34 3.28
N GLY A 129 -5.97 8.81 2.07
CA GLY A 129 -6.44 10.18 1.82
C GLY A 129 -5.37 11.20 1.36
N GLY A 130 -4.12 10.79 1.22
CA GLY A 130 -3.01 11.65 0.82
C GLY A 130 -1.67 11.04 1.24
N GLY A 131 -0.62 11.87 1.31
CA GLY A 131 0.70 11.42 1.74
C GLY A 131 1.47 10.70 0.63
N TYR A 132 1.85 9.46 0.85
CA TYR A 132 2.74 8.72 -0.05
C TYR A 132 1.98 7.73 -0.92
N LEU A 133 2.19 7.82 -2.23
CA LEU A 133 1.79 6.82 -3.20
C LEU A 133 2.97 5.88 -3.45
N TYR A 134 2.80 4.61 -3.09
CA TYR A 134 3.73 3.54 -3.42
C TYR A 134 3.29 2.89 -4.73
N MET A 135 4.22 2.76 -5.68
CA MET A 135 3.97 2.18 -6.99
C MET A 135 5.00 1.09 -7.28
N VAL A 136 4.54 0.01 -7.90
CA VAL A 136 5.38 -1.05 -8.45
C VAL A 136 5.28 -0.98 -9.96
N ALA A 137 6.29 -0.39 -10.59
CA ALA A 137 6.38 -0.28 -12.04
C ALA A 137 6.53 -1.67 -12.69
N LYS A 138 6.12 -1.79 -13.95
CA LYS A 138 6.20 -3.06 -14.70
C LYS A 138 7.65 -3.50 -14.92
N ASP A 139 8.49 -2.53 -15.24
CA ASP A 139 9.91 -2.67 -15.53
C ASP A 139 10.62 -1.30 -15.30
N VAL A 140 11.93 -1.26 -15.53
CA VAL A 140 12.77 -0.07 -15.32
C VAL A 140 12.36 1.08 -16.25
N ASP A 141 11.98 0.79 -17.50
CA ASP A 141 11.59 1.81 -18.46
C ASP A 141 10.24 2.42 -18.09
N ALA A 142 9.30 1.60 -17.63
CA ALA A 142 8.04 2.03 -17.05
C ALA A 142 8.26 2.91 -15.82
N ALA A 143 9.21 2.53 -14.94
CA ALA A 143 9.58 3.34 -13.80
C ALA A 143 10.12 4.72 -14.21
N GLN A 144 10.94 4.78 -15.27
CA GLN A 144 11.44 6.03 -15.83
C GLN A 144 10.33 6.88 -16.45
N ARG A 145 9.39 6.28 -17.19
CA ARG A 145 8.23 6.98 -17.73
C ARG A 145 7.37 7.60 -16.63
N ILE A 146 7.09 6.85 -15.56
CA ILE A 146 6.36 7.35 -14.39
C ILE A 146 7.11 8.52 -13.73
N ARG A 147 8.42 8.38 -13.53
CA ARG A 147 9.25 9.44 -12.94
C ARG A 147 9.22 10.70 -13.79
N HIS A 148 9.38 10.56 -15.10
CA HIS A 148 9.32 11.68 -16.02
C HIS A 148 7.95 12.37 -15.97
N GLU A 149 6.87 11.59 -16.07
CA GLU A 149 5.48 12.09 -16.06
C GLU A 149 5.16 12.92 -14.81
N LEU A 150 5.43 12.37 -13.61
CA LEU A 150 5.09 13.01 -12.35
C LEU A 150 6.09 14.11 -11.92
N THR A 151 7.26 14.18 -12.56
CA THR A 151 8.23 15.27 -12.35
C THR A 151 7.95 16.46 -13.26
N GLN A 152 7.57 16.22 -14.53
CA GLN A 152 7.26 17.28 -15.49
C GLN A 152 5.92 17.96 -15.20
N ARG A 153 4.95 17.20 -14.68
CA ARG A 153 3.60 17.69 -14.38
C ARG A 153 3.21 17.30 -12.95
N PRO A 154 3.85 17.85 -11.92
CA PRO A 154 3.49 17.53 -10.55
C PRO A 154 2.06 18.04 -10.25
N PRO A 155 1.26 17.33 -9.44
CA PRO A 155 -0.10 17.77 -9.08
C PRO A 155 -0.11 19.04 -8.23
N ASN A 156 0.99 19.35 -7.54
CA ASN A 156 1.21 20.57 -6.77
C ASN A 156 2.71 20.80 -6.52
N ALA A 157 3.08 21.97 -6.01
CA ALA A 157 4.48 22.37 -5.80
C ALA A 157 5.25 21.52 -4.77
N THR A 158 4.56 20.78 -3.90
CA THR A 158 5.22 19.98 -2.85
C THR A 158 5.43 18.53 -3.24
N ALA A 159 4.76 18.09 -4.31
CA ALA A 159 4.78 16.70 -4.76
C ALA A 159 6.14 16.31 -5.36
N ARG A 160 6.66 15.15 -4.96
CA ARG A 160 8.02 14.72 -5.35
C ARG A 160 8.25 13.23 -5.12
N PHE A 161 9.20 12.65 -5.86
CA PHE A 161 9.71 11.32 -5.53
C PHE A 161 10.61 11.36 -4.29
N VAL A 162 10.56 10.29 -3.52
CA VAL A 162 11.39 10.07 -2.33
C VAL A 162 12.13 8.76 -2.49
N GLY A 163 13.41 8.74 -2.09
CA GLY A 163 14.20 7.51 -2.07
C GLY A 163 13.63 6.52 -1.05
N MET A 164 13.73 5.23 -1.35
CA MET A 164 13.26 4.16 -0.49
C MET A 164 14.34 3.08 -0.37
N SER A 165 14.50 2.52 0.81
CA SER A 165 15.38 1.39 1.09
C SER A 165 14.80 0.56 2.24
N VAL A 166 15.19 -0.71 2.32
CA VAL A 166 14.93 -1.55 3.49
C VAL A 166 15.90 -1.14 4.61
N SER A 167 15.43 -1.07 5.86
CA SER A 167 16.30 -0.80 7.02
C SER A 167 16.78 -2.10 7.64
N HIS A 168 18.08 -2.38 7.51
CA HIS A 168 18.72 -3.52 8.19
C HIS A 168 19.09 -3.25 9.66
N SER A 169 18.79 -2.04 10.17
CA SER A 169 19.08 -1.67 11.56
C SER A 169 17.89 -1.85 12.51
N GLY A 170 16.78 -2.39 12.01
CA GLY A 170 15.54 -2.56 12.76
C GLY A 170 14.87 -1.23 13.13
N ILE A 171 13.88 -1.30 14.02
CA ILE A 171 13.22 -0.11 14.60
C ILE A 171 14.11 0.43 15.71
N LYS A 172 14.59 1.67 15.55
CA LYS A 172 15.32 2.40 16.60
C LYS A 172 14.34 3.31 17.35
N VAL A 173 14.15 3.03 18.64
CA VAL A 173 13.35 3.89 19.52
C VAL A 173 14.31 4.76 20.32
N SER A 174 14.36 6.06 20.01
CA SER A 174 15.03 7.04 20.86
C SER A 174 14.08 7.54 21.94
N ARG A 175 14.51 7.53 23.20
CA ARG A 175 13.86 8.34 24.24
C ARG A 175 14.25 9.80 24.01
N SER A 176 13.26 10.64 23.72
CA SER A 176 13.36 12.10 23.86
C SER A 176 13.21 12.49 25.32
#